data_AF-A0A924X1D6-F1
#
_entry.id   AF-A0A924X1D6-F1
#
_cell.length_a   1.000
_cell.length_b   1.000
_cell.length_c   1.000
_cell.angle_alpha   90.00
_cell.angle_beta   90.00
_cell.angle_gamma   90.00
#
_symmetry.space_group_name_H-M   'P 1'
#
loop_
_entity.id
_entity.type
_entity.pdbx_description
1 polymer ?
#
loop_
_entity_poly.entity_id
_entity_poly.type
_entity_poly.pdbx_seq_one_letter_code
_entity_poly.pdbx_strand_id
1 'polypeptide(L)'
;MNMLVVQLAQNQHKEITSETNLKVLNQYNDYIANELQQLGIQLIPNAISHGIETPQVRSEKGKARQGKLILNCKIQLDGGLSFSCRDDGAGIVPERIRQAMLESGRYTNEQIAALSDKQIVLKLFDPGFSTASDINKDAGHGVPLDLIQSKISEIGGRLKLDTSLMNIRNLLLGYLLMLLQGLLNLASYTQKLT
;
A
#
# COMPACT_ATOMS: atom_id res chain seq x y z
N MET A 1 13.10 -7.35 -3.76
CA MET A 1 12.56 -6.43 -2.74
C MET A 1 13.63 -5.92 -1.77
N ASN A 2 14.46 -6.76 -1.16
CA ASN A 2 15.48 -6.29 -0.20
C ASN A 2 16.48 -5.27 -0.81
N MET A 3 16.99 -5.53 -2.02
CA MET A 3 17.89 -4.59 -2.72
C MET A 3 17.27 -3.21 -2.95
N LEU A 4 15.97 -3.16 -3.30
CA LEU A 4 15.23 -1.92 -3.49
C LEU A 4 15.17 -1.11 -2.19
N VAL A 5 14.86 -1.77 -1.07
CA VAL A 5 14.83 -1.12 0.26
C VAL A 5 16.20 -0.54 0.60
N VAL A 6 17.26 -1.31 0.41
CA VAL A 6 18.63 -0.88 0.71
C VAL A 6 19.03 0.33 -0.14
N GLN A 7 18.80 0.30 -1.45
CA GLN A 7 19.13 1.43 -2.34
C GLN A 7 18.35 2.69 -1.96
N LEU A 8 17.04 2.59 -1.74
CA LEU A 8 16.22 3.75 -1.37
C LEU A 8 16.60 4.33 -0.01
N ALA A 9 16.90 3.47 0.97
CA ALA A 9 17.34 3.90 2.28
C ALA A 9 18.68 4.65 2.19
N GLN A 10 19.64 4.14 1.42
CA GLN A 10 20.94 4.78 1.21
C GLN A 10 20.80 6.15 0.52
N ASN A 11 20.04 6.21 -0.58
CA ASN A 11 19.84 7.44 -1.34
C ASN A 11 19.18 8.57 -0.53
N GLN A 12 18.44 8.20 0.52
CA GLN A 12 17.74 9.16 1.38
C GLN A 12 18.38 9.33 2.76
N HIS A 13 19.56 8.74 2.97
CA HIS A 13 20.28 8.77 4.26
C HIS A 13 19.44 8.25 5.45
N LYS A 14 18.69 7.18 5.22
CA LYS A 14 17.85 6.51 6.22
C LYS A 14 18.44 5.15 6.61
N GLU A 15 18.24 4.75 7.86
CA GLU A 15 18.59 3.41 8.36
C GLU A 15 17.30 2.58 8.48
N ILE A 16 17.17 1.47 7.77
CA ILE A 16 15.92 0.69 7.67
C ILE A 16 16.19 -0.81 7.76
N THR A 17 15.35 -1.53 8.52
CA THR A 17 15.15 -2.98 8.38
C THR A 17 13.87 -3.26 7.62
N SER A 18 13.89 -4.27 6.75
CA SER A 18 12.68 -4.75 6.10
C SER A 18 12.41 -6.22 6.37
N GLU A 19 11.15 -6.55 6.61
CA GLU A 19 10.64 -7.91 6.74
C GLU A 19 9.63 -8.17 5.61
N THR A 20 9.74 -9.29 4.90
CA THR A 20 8.84 -9.64 3.79
C THR A 20 8.26 -11.03 3.98
N ASN A 21 6.96 -11.08 4.25
CA ASN A 21 6.20 -12.29 4.53
C ASN A 21 5.12 -12.50 3.47
N LEU A 22 5.52 -13.00 2.29
CA LEU A 22 4.63 -13.19 1.13
C LEU A 22 4.45 -14.66 0.74
N LYS A 23 4.89 -15.61 1.58
CA LYS A 23 4.85 -17.06 1.29
C LYS A 23 3.44 -17.56 0.92
N VAL A 24 2.40 -16.93 1.46
CA VAL A 24 1.01 -17.29 1.18
C VAL A 24 0.62 -17.08 -0.28
N LEU A 25 1.31 -16.17 -1.00
CA LEU A 25 1.05 -15.90 -2.41
C LEU A 25 1.35 -17.12 -3.30
N ASN A 26 2.23 -18.03 -2.86
CA ASN A 26 2.52 -19.27 -3.58
C ASN A 26 1.32 -20.24 -3.67
N GLN A 27 0.25 -19.97 -2.91
CA GLN A 27 -1.00 -20.74 -2.91
C GLN A 27 -2.05 -20.13 -3.85
N TYR A 28 -1.77 -18.98 -4.47
CA TYR A 28 -2.65 -18.26 -5.38
C TYR A 28 -2.16 -18.38 -6.83
N ASN A 29 -3.02 -18.03 -7.79
CA ASN A 29 -2.60 -18.03 -9.19
C ASN A 29 -1.53 -16.96 -9.48
N ASP A 30 -0.74 -17.20 -10.52
CA ASP A 30 0.39 -16.34 -10.89
C ASP A 30 -0.03 -14.90 -11.14
N TYR A 31 -1.23 -14.68 -11.70
CA TYR A 31 -1.75 -13.34 -11.95
C TYR A 31 -1.85 -12.52 -10.66
N ILE A 32 -2.52 -13.04 -9.62
CA ILE A 32 -2.71 -12.34 -8.34
C ILE A 32 -1.38 -12.19 -7.60
N ALA A 33 -0.57 -13.26 -7.61
CA ALA A 33 0.73 -13.23 -6.97
C ALA A 33 1.60 -12.12 -7.58
N ASN A 34 1.61 -11.99 -8.91
CA ASN A 34 2.34 -10.96 -9.62
C ASN A 34 1.78 -9.55 -9.34
N GLU A 35 0.47 -9.36 -9.38
CA GLU A 35 -0.15 -8.05 -9.08
C GLU A 35 0.15 -7.59 -7.64
N LEU A 36 0.02 -8.47 -6.65
CA LEU A 36 0.33 -8.15 -5.26
C LEU A 36 1.83 -7.89 -5.04
N GLN A 37 2.71 -8.60 -5.75
CA GLN A 37 4.15 -8.31 -5.71
C GLN A 37 4.47 -6.94 -6.34
N GLN A 38 3.85 -6.61 -7.48
CA GLN A 38 3.99 -5.28 -8.10
C GLN A 38 3.47 -4.17 -7.19
N LEU A 39 2.33 -4.38 -6.53
CA LEU A 39 1.80 -3.44 -5.52
C LEU A 39 2.79 -3.24 -4.38
N GLY A 40 3.42 -4.32 -3.89
CA GLY A 40 4.48 -4.24 -2.89
C GLY A 40 5.66 -3.36 -3.33
N ILE A 41 6.12 -3.53 -4.58
CA ILE A 41 7.22 -2.73 -5.16
C ILE A 41 6.87 -1.25 -5.20
N GLN A 42 5.59 -0.89 -5.38
CA GLN A 42 5.12 0.49 -5.43
C GLN A 42 4.88 1.10 -4.04
N LEU A 43 4.48 0.30 -3.06
CA LEU A 43 4.22 0.74 -1.69
C LEU A 43 5.51 0.98 -0.88
N ILE A 44 6.57 0.19 -1.15
CA ILE A 44 7.87 0.32 -0.47
C ILE A 44 8.46 1.74 -0.61
N PRO A 45 8.57 2.33 -1.81
CA PRO A 45 9.03 3.71 -1.98
C PRO A 45 8.22 4.72 -1.17
N ASN A 46 6.88 4.59 -1.11
CA ASN A 46 6.03 5.50 -0.35
C ASN A 46 6.35 5.45 1.15
N ALA A 47 6.46 4.24 1.70
CA ALA A 47 6.79 4.02 3.10
C ALA A 47 8.20 4.53 3.45
N ILE A 48 9.19 4.32 2.58
CA ILE A 48 10.56 4.79 2.80
C ILE A 48 10.63 6.31 2.66
N SER A 49 10.14 6.88 1.56
CA SER A 49 10.24 8.31 1.24
C SER A 49 9.48 9.19 2.22
N HIS A 50 8.23 8.83 2.50
CA HIS A 50 7.32 9.68 3.25
C HIS A 50 7.08 9.20 4.68
N GLY A 51 7.12 7.89 4.92
CA GLY A 51 6.88 7.30 6.24
C GLY A 51 8.10 7.41 7.15
N ILE A 52 9.21 6.75 6.79
CA ILE A 52 10.40 6.64 7.65
C ILE A 52 11.19 7.96 7.70
N GLU A 53 11.48 8.44 8.92
CA GLU A 53 12.33 9.60 9.15
C GLU A 53 13.84 9.25 9.15
N THR A 54 14.71 10.25 9.05
CA THR A 54 16.17 10.05 9.18
C THR A 54 16.56 9.63 10.60
N PRO A 55 17.71 8.97 10.81
CA PRO A 55 18.12 8.47 12.13
C PRO A 55 18.17 9.58 13.20
N GLN A 56 18.56 10.79 12.81
CA GLN A 56 18.61 11.97 13.68
C GLN A 56 17.20 12.35 14.15
N VAL A 57 16.26 12.56 13.22
CA VAL A 57 14.87 12.91 13.52
C VAL A 57 14.18 11.81 14.33
N ARG A 58 14.50 10.53 14.08
CA ARG A 58 13.99 9.41 14.87
C ARG A 58 14.49 9.47 16.32
N SER A 59 15.78 9.76 16.52
CA SER A 59 16.38 9.89 17.86
C SER A 59 15.78 11.06 18.64
N GLU A 60 15.56 12.21 17.99
CA GLU A 60 14.90 13.38 18.59
C GLU A 60 13.47 13.07 19.04
N LYS A 61 12.78 12.18 18.33
CA LYS A 61 11.43 11.69 18.67
C LYS A 61 11.44 10.49 19.63
N GLY A 62 12.60 10.09 20.18
CA GLY A 62 12.72 8.95 21.09
C GLY A 62 12.49 7.58 20.44
N LYS A 63 12.55 7.49 19.10
CA LYS A 63 12.43 6.23 18.35
C LYS A 63 13.79 5.57 18.14
N ALA A 64 13.79 4.27 17.86
CA ALA A 64 14.99 3.57 17.41
C ALA A 64 15.54 4.20 16.13
N ARG A 65 16.86 4.38 16.04
CA ARG A 65 17.55 4.96 14.86
C ARG A 65 17.16 4.27 13.56
N GLN A 66 17.13 2.94 13.60
CA GLN A 66 16.72 2.10 12.48
C GLN A 66 15.19 2.01 12.43
N GLY A 67 14.60 2.41 11.30
CA GLY A 67 13.18 2.20 11.00
C GLY A 67 12.88 0.75 10.65
N LYS A 68 11.60 0.36 10.77
CA LYS A 68 11.11 -0.96 10.39
C LYS A 68 10.04 -0.85 9.32
N LEU A 69 10.22 -1.59 8.24
CA LEU A 69 9.25 -1.78 7.16
C LEU A 69 8.83 -3.26 7.10
N ILE A 70 7.54 -3.55 7.07
CA ILE A 70 6.99 -4.90 7.01
C ILE A 70 6.03 -5.00 5.83
N LEU A 71 6.38 -5.82 4.86
CA LEU A 71 5.48 -6.23 3.80
C LEU A 71 4.96 -7.63 4.10
N ASN A 72 3.65 -7.77 4.28
CA ASN A 72 3.08 -9.02 4.78
C ASN A 72 1.75 -9.35 4.10
N CYS A 73 1.59 -10.62 3.73
CA CYS A 73 0.36 -11.16 3.17
C CYS A 73 -0.10 -12.37 3.99
N LYS A 74 -1.38 -12.39 4.38
CA LYS A 74 -1.98 -13.43 5.23
C LYS A 74 -3.40 -13.75 4.74
N ILE A 75 -3.79 -15.00 4.91
CA ILE A 75 -5.19 -15.43 4.77
C ILE A 75 -5.95 -14.98 6.03
N GLN A 76 -7.10 -14.36 5.83
CA GLN A 76 -8.03 -13.96 6.89
C GLN A 76 -8.98 -15.11 7.23
N LEU A 77 -9.65 -15.01 8.39
CA LEU A 77 -10.60 -16.02 8.86
C LEU A 77 -11.79 -16.22 7.92
N ASP A 78 -12.16 -15.19 7.16
CA ASP A 78 -13.23 -15.21 6.16
C ASP A 78 -12.79 -15.77 4.79
N GLY A 79 -11.55 -16.29 4.69
CA GLY A 79 -10.98 -16.81 3.45
C GLY A 79 -10.43 -15.73 2.51
N GLY A 80 -10.55 -14.45 2.86
CA GLY A 80 -9.99 -13.35 2.08
C GLY A 80 -8.48 -13.21 2.26
N LEU A 81 -7.82 -12.53 1.32
CA LEU A 81 -6.43 -12.10 1.49
C LEU A 81 -6.35 -10.73 2.17
N SER A 82 -5.43 -10.62 3.14
CA SER A 82 -4.93 -9.34 3.64
C SER A 82 -3.50 -9.15 3.16
N PHE A 83 -3.25 -8.04 2.48
CA PHE A 83 -1.92 -7.61 2.05
C PHE A 83 -1.62 -6.27 2.71
N SER A 84 -0.47 -6.13 3.35
CA SER A 84 -0.17 -4.97 4.19
C SER A 84 1.27 -4.51 4.02
N CYS A 85 1.45 -3.20 3.95
CA CYS A 85 2.74 -2.52 4.03
C CYS A 85 2.71 -1.63 5.28
N ARG A 86 3.53 -1.97 6.27
CA ARG A 86 3.58 -1.28 7.57
C ARG A 86 4.96 -0.67 7.77
N ASP A 87 5.01 0.61 8.13
CA ASP A 87 6.21 1.25 8.65
C ASP A 87 6.00 1.74 10.10
N ASP A 88 7.09 2.04 10.80
CA ASP A 88 7.08 2.65 12.14
C ASP A 88 7.51 4.13 12.10
N GLY A 89 7.27 4.76 10.96
CA GLY A 89 7.68 6.12 10.65
C GLY A 89 6.79 7.18 11.28
N ALA A 90 6.83 8.39 10.72
CA ALA A 90 5.98 9.51 11.13
C ALA A 90 4.50 9.28 10.81
N GLY A 91 4.20 8.26 9.99
CA GLY A 91 2.89 8.07 9.41
C GLY A 91 2.57 9.14 8.37
N ILE A 92 1.29 9.29 8.06
CA ILE A 92 0.82 10.32 7.14
C ILE A 92 0.75 11.65 7.87
N VAL A 93 1.47 12.64 7.36
CA VAL A 93 1.53 14.00 7.92
C VAL A 93 0.62 14.92 7.08
N PRO A 94 -0.57 15.31 7.57
CA PRO A 94 -1.53 16.11 6.80
C PRO A 94 -0.92 17.41 6.26
N GLU A 95 -0.04 18.06 7.04
CA GLU A 95 0.61 19.30 6.60
C GLU A 95 1.47 19.15 5.35
N ARG A 96 2.13 18.00 5.16
CA ARG A 96 2.88 17.74 3.92
C ARG A 96 1.95 17.61 2.72
N ILE A 97 0.74 17.08 2.94
CA ILE A 97 -0.29 16.98 1.90
C ILE A 97 -0.85 18.37 1.60
N ARG A 98 -1.10 19.20 2.62
CA ARG A 98 -1.54 20.61 2.42
C ARG A 98 -0.55 21.38 1.57
N GLN A 99 0.75 21.25 1.85
CA GLN A 99 1.81 21.85 1.04
C GLN A 99 1.77 21.34 -0.41
N ALA A 100 1.71 20.02 -0.62
CA ALA A 100 1.59 19.45 -1.96
C ALA A 100 0.32 19.89 -2.70
N MET A 101 -0.81 20.05 -2.00
CA MET A 101 -2.06 20.58 -2.57
C MET A 101 -1.88 22.01 -3.05
N LEU A 102 -1.21 22.86 -2.27
CA LEU A 102 -0.93 24.25 -2.66
C LEU A 102 0.05 24.30 -3.86
N GLU A 103 1.13 23.53 -3.79
CA GLU A 103 2.15 23.44 -4.86
C GLU A 103 1.58 22.91 -6.17
N SER A 104 0.56 22.03 -6.11
CA SER A 104 -0.10 21.51 -7.31
C SER A 104 -0.87 22.56 -8.10
N GLY A 105 -1.16 23.73 -7.52
CA GLY A 105 -2.00 24.78 -8.11
C GLY A 105 -3.48 24.40 -8.28
N ARG A 106 -3.89 23.20 -7.84
CA ARG A 106 -5.27 22.69 -7.96
C ARG A 106 -6.21 23.20 -6.88
N TYR A 107 -5.68 23.75 -5.78
CA TYR A 107 -6.44 24.16 -4.61
C TYR A 107 -5.97 25.54 -4.12
N THR A 108 -6.90 26.37 -3.64
CA THR A 108 -6.57 27.65 -2.98
C THR A 108 -6.28 27.46 -1.49
N ASN A 109 -5.63 28.44 -0.86
CA ASN A 109 -5.39 28.42 0.58
C ASN A 109 -6.70 28.32 1.38
N GLU A 110 -7.75 29.00 0.94
CA GLU A 110 -9.07 28.98 1.59
C GLU A 110 -9.70 27.58 1.51
N GLN A 111 -9.59 26.93 0.35
CA GLN A 111 -10.07 25.56 0.17
C GLN A 111 -9.32 24.57 1.06
N ILE A 112 -7.99 24.70 1.18
CA ILE A 112 -7.17 23.84 2.02
C ILE A 112 -7.50 24.07 3.51
N ALA A 113 -7.65 25.32 3.94
CA ALA A 113 -7.97 25.69 5.32
C ALA A 113 -9.34 25.18 5.78
N ALA A 114 -10.30 25.03 4.86
CA ALA A 114 -11.63 24.50 5.15
C ALA A 114 -11.66 22.98 5.38
N LEU A 115 -10.58 22.25 5.07
CA LEU A 115 -10.53 20.79 5.16
C LEU A 115 -9.90 20.32 6.47
N SER A 116 -10.59 19.42 7.15
CA SER A 116 -10.02 18.65 8.27
C SER A 116 -8.88 17.74 7.80
N ASP A 117 -8.00 17.34 8.72
CA ASP A 117 -6.88 16.43 8.42
C ASP A 117 -7.35 15.13 7.76
N LYS A 118 -8.48 14.58 8.18
CA LYS A 118 -9.07 13.39 7.55
C LYS A 118 -9.43 13.64 6.09
N GLN A 119 -10.05 14.79 5.80
CA GLN A 119 -10.42 15.15 4.42
C GLN A 119 -9.18 15.42 3.56
N ILE A 120 -8.12 16.00 4.13
CA ILE A 120 -6.83 16.18 3.45
C ILE A 120 -6.20 14.84 3.10
N VAL A 121 -6.19 13.88 4.02
CA VAL A 121 -5.65 12.54 3.73
C VAL A 121 -6.42 11.86 2.60
N LEU A 122 -7.74 12.06 2.51
CA LEU A 122 -8.54 11.52 1.40
C LEU A 122 -8.16 12.11 0.04
N LYS A 123 -7.55 13.29 -0.02
CA LYS A 123 -7.07 13.91 -1.27
C LYS A 123 -5.94 13.13 -1.94
N LEU A 124 -5.25 12.25 -1.20
CA LEU A 124 -4.30 11.31 -1.78
C LEU A 124 -4.93 10.37 -2.82
N PHE A 125 -6.24 10.17 -2.79
CA PHE A 125 -6.97 9.35 -3.74
C PHE A 125 -7.64 10.14 -4.87
N ASP A 126 -7.50 11.47 -4.89
CA ASP A 126 -8.03 12.28 -6.00
C ASP A 126 -7.23 11.94 -7.27
N PRO A 127 -7.89 11.70 -8.43
CA PRO A 127 -7.20 11.33 -9.66
C PRO A 127 -6.08 12.32 -10.04
N GLY A 128 -4.92 11.76 -10.36
CA GLY A 128 -3.73 12.52 -10.75
C GLY A 128 -3.13 13.39 -9.66
N PHE A 129 -3.55 13.25 -8.39
CA PHE A 129 -2.91 13.92 -7.27
C PHE A 129 -1.71 13.10 -6.78
N SER A 130 -0.58 13.76 -6.54
CA SER A 130 0.61 13.16 -5.98
C SER A 130 1.31 14.14 -5.06
N THR A 131 1.94 13.62 -4.02
CA THR A 131 2.83 14.38 -3.14
C THR A 131 4.27 14.42 -3.67
N ALA A 132 4.54 13.77 -4.82
CA ALA A 132 5.82 13.86 -5.49
C ALA A 132 5.87 15.14 -6.34
N SER A 133 6.90 15.97 -6.13
CA SER A 133 7.14 17.14 -6.98
C SER A 133 7.58 16.70 -8.40
N ASP A 134 7.21 17.48 -9.42
CA ASP A 134 7.37 17.12 -10.84
C ASP A 134 8.82 16.80 -11.26
N ILE A 135 9.82 17.33 -10.55
CA ILE A 135 11.26 17.11 -10.79
C ILE A 135 11.69 15.68 -10.40
N ASN A 136 10.89 14.97 -9.60
CA ASN A 136 11.26 13.71 -8.95
C ASN A 136 10.59 12.46 -9.57
N LYS A 137 9.88 12.57 -10.70
CA LYS A 137 9.14 11.46 -11.33
C LYS A 137 10.04 10.32 -11.82
N ASP A 138 11.27 10.62 -12.23
CA ASP A 138 12.20 9.63 -12.80
C ASP A 138 13.05 8.90 -11.73
N ALA A 139 13.04 9.37 -10.48
CA ALA A 139 13.90 8.86 -9.39
C ALA A 139 13.31 7.67 -8.62
N GLY A 140 12.27 7.02 -9.14
CA GLY A 140 11.61 5.89 -8.47
C GLY A 140 10.81 6.31 -7.23
N HIS A 141 10.28 7.53 -7.20
CA HIS A 141 9.37 7.98 -6.16
C HIS A 141 7.92 7.64 -6.53
N GLY A 142 7.40 6.63 -5.82
CA GLY A 142 5.99 6.46 -5.48
C GLY A 142 4.95 6.54 -6.60
N VAL A 143 4.30 5.41 -6.89
CA VAL A 143 3.08 5.44 -7.71
C VAL A 143 1.99 6.20 -6.93
N PRO A 144 1.27 7.15 -7.59
CA PRO A 144 0.10 7.80 -7.03
C PRO A 144 -0.90 6.82 -6.38
N LEU A 145 -1.50 7.23 -5.27
CA LEU A 145 -2.35 6.34 -4.48
C LEU A 145 -3.69 6.02 -5.18
N ASP A 146 -4.13 6.86 -6.12
CA ASP A 146 -5.27 6.62 -7.02
C ASP A 146 -5.00 5.44 -7.99
N LEU A 147 -3.79 5.33 -8.54
CA LEU A 147 -3.38 4.19 -9.37
C LEU A 147 -3.28 2.91 -8.56
N ILE A 148 -2.75 2.98 -7.33
CA ILE A 148 -2.73 1.84 -6.41
C ILE A 148 -4.16 1.39 -6.06
N GLN A 149 -5.06 2.33 -5.79
CA GLN A 149 -6.47 2.03 -5.53
C GLN A 149 -7.16 1.37 -6.73
N SER A 150 -6.86 1.85 -7.94
CA SER A 150 -7.41 1.31 -9.19
C SER A 150 -6.96 -0.14 -9.41
N LYS A 151 -5.66 -0.43 -9.31
CA LYS A 151 -5.11 -1.79 -9.39
C LYS A 151 -5.69 -2.75 -8.36
N ILE A 152 -5.88 -2.28 -7.12
CA ILE A 152 -6.51 -3.08 -6.06
C ILE A 152 -7.97 -3.38 -6.41
N SER A 153 -8.68 -2.43 -7.01
CA SER A 153 -10.07 -2.61 -7.41
C SER A 153 -10.19 -3.60 -8.58
N GLU A 154 -9.26 -3.58 -9.53
CA GLU A 154 -9.18 -4.53 -10.66
C GLU A 154 -9.07 -5.99 -10.19
N ILE A 155 -8.30 -6.24 -9.12
CA ILE A 155 -8.15 -7.59 -8.53
C ILE A 155 -9.24 -7.91 -7.49
N GLY A 156 -10.32 -7.12 -7.42
CA GLY A 156 -11.46 -7.35 -6.53
C GLY A 156 -11.17 -7.09 -5.04
N GLY A 157 -10.17 -6.25 -4.76
CA GLY A 157 -9.73 -5.86 -3.42
C GLY A 157 -10.30 -4.54 -2.92
N ARG A 158 -10.02 -4.21 -1.66
CA ARG A 158 -10.24 -2.86 -1.12
C ARG A 158 -8.99 -2.35 -0.40
N LEU A 159 -8.64 -1.11 -0.66
CA LEU A 159 -7.58 -0.44 0.06
C LEU A 159 -8.14 0.20 1.33
N LYS A 160 -7.52 -0.07 2.47
CA LYS A 160 -7.74 0.68 3.71
C LYS A 160 -6.42 1.34 4.09
N LEU A 161 -6.51 2.64 4.35
CA LEU A 161 -5.39 3.41 4.85
C LEU A 161 -5.62 3.71 6.33
N ASP A 162 -4.58 3.48 7.12
CA ASP A 162 -4.49 3.78 8.54
C ASP A 162 -3.20 4.58 8.73
N THR A 163 -3.19 5.56 9.65
CA THR A 163 -2.16 6.62 9.67
C THR A 163 -0.74 6.10 9.91
N SER A 164 -0.58 4.88 10.44
CA SER A 164 0.71 4.18 10.59
C SER A 164 0.81 2.89 9.74
N LEU A 165 -0.13 2.68 8.82
CA LEU A 165 -0.44 1.37 8.26
C LEU A 165 -1.18 1.47 6.92
N MET A 166 -0.57 1.08 5.81
CA MET A 166 -1.33 0.78 4.59
C MET A 166 -1.78 -0.68 4.62
N ASN A 167 -3.09 -0.91 4.68
CA ASN A 167 -3.69 -2.24 4.81
C ASN A 167 -4.72 -2.49 3.69
N ILE A 168 -4.38 -3.38 2.75
CA ILE A 168 -5.31 -3.86 1.74
C ILE A 168 -6.12 -4.99 2.37
N ARG A 169 -7.45 -4.81 2.48
CA ARG A 169 -8.38 -5.76 3.09
C ARG A 169 -9.45 -6.15 2.07
N ASN A 170 -9.99 -7.35 2.20
CA ASN A 170 -11.08 -7.85 1.36
C ASN A 170 -10.68 -7.99 -0.12
N LEU A 171 -9.52 -8.60 -0.42
CA LEU A 171 -9.37 -9.25 -1.73
C LEU A 171 -10.36 -10.43 -1.76
N LEU A 172 -11.55 -10.17 -2.30
CA LEU A 172 -12.59 -11.17 -2.50
C LEU A 172 -12.23 -11.99 -3.74
N LEU A 173 -11.11 -12.70 -3.67
CA LEU A 173 -10.79 -13.71 -4.65
C LEU A 173 -11.42 -15.06 -4.28
N GLY A 174 -12.66 -14.98 -3.81
CA GLY A 174 -13.55 -16.12 -3.58
C GLY A 174 -14.35 -16.50 -4.82
N TYR A 175 -14.37 -15.69 -5.89
CA TYR A 175 -15.25 -15.97 -7.03
C TYR A 175 -14.85 -17.23 -7.80
N LEU A 176 -13.55 -17.53 -7.93
CA LEU A 176 -13.10 -18.75 -8.62
C LEU A 176 -13.25 -20.01 -7.74
N LEU A 177 -13.05 -19.89 -6.41
CA LEU A 177 -13.20 -21.00 -5.46
C LEU A 177 -14.67 -21.35 -5.18
N MET A 178 -15.58 -20.36 -5.11
CA MET A 178 -17.03 -20.61 -5.05
C MET A 178 -17.55 -21.24 -6.35
N LEU A 179 -17.09 -20.78 -7.52
CA LEU A 179 -17.48 -21.38 -8.80
C LEU A 179 -16.96 -22.82 -8.95
N LEU A 180 -15.73 -23.10 -8.53
CA LEU A 180 -15.17 -24.47 -8.54
C LEU A 180 -15.86 -25.39 -7.53
N GLN A 181 -16.16 -24.93 -6.31
CA GLN A 181 -16.95 -25.71 -5.35
C GLN A 181 -18.39 -25.95 -5.82
N GLY A 182 -19.02 -24.95 -6.47
CA GLY A 182 -20.33 -25.10 -7.10
C GLY A 182 -20.33 -26.11 -8.25
N LEU A 183 -19.31 -26.08 -9.12
CA LEU A 183 -19.13 -27.04 -10.22
C LEU A 183 -18.77 -28.45 -9.75
N LEU A 184 -17.93 -28.59 -8.71
CA LEU A 184 -17.60 -29.88 -8.09
C LEU A 184 -18.82 -30.52 -7.41
N ASN A 185 -19.67 -29.72 -6.76
CA ASN A 185 -20.92 -30.20 -6.18
C ASN A 185 -21.95 -30.62 -7.25
N LEU A 186 -22.02 -29.93 -8.39
CA LEU A 186 -22.87 -30.32 -9.53
C LEU A 186 -22.37 -31.63 -10.19
N ALA A 187 -21.06 -31.80 -10.35
CA ALA A 187 -20.46 -33.03 -10.90
C ALA A 187 -20.61 -34.25 -9.96
N SER A 188 -20.63 -34.01 -8.64
CA SER A 188 -20.88 -35.06 -7.64
C SER A 188 -22.36 -35.44 -7.53
N TYR A 189 -23.27 -34.55 -7.95
CA TYR A 189 -24.72 -34.78 -7.93
C TYR A 189 -25.17 -35.62 -9.15
N THR A 190 -24.56 -35.42 -10.32
CA THR A 190 -24.85 -36.22 -11.52
C THR A 190 -24.37 -37.67 -11.43
N GLN A 191 -23.30 -37.96 -10.67
CA GLN A 191 -22.85 -39.33 -10.41
C GLN A 191 -23.73 -40.12 -9.43
N LYS A 192 -24.62 -39.47 -8.67
CA LYS A 192 -25.55 -40.13 -7.74
C LYS A 192 -26.93 -40.43 -8.34
N LEU A 193 -27.20 -39.97 -9.57
CA LEU A 193 -28.50 -40.07 -10.26
C LEU A 193 -28.50 -41.06 -11.43
N THR A 194 -27.42 -41.83 -11.59
CA THR A 194 -27.27 -42.97 -12.52
C THR A 194 -26.92 -44.21 -11.74
#